data_AF-A0A954K8X3-F1
#
_entry.id   AF-A0A954K8X3-F1
#
_cell.length_a   1.000
_cell.length_b   1.000
_cell.length_c   1.000
_cell.angle_alpha   90.00
_cell.angle_beta   90.00
_cell.angle_gamma   90.00
#
_symmetry.space_group_name_H-M   'P 1'
#
loop_
_entity.id
_entity.type
_entity.pdbx_description
1 polymer ?
#
loop_
_entity_poly.entity_id
_entity_poly.type
_entity_poly.pdbx_seq_one_letter_code
_entity_poly.pdbx_strand_id
1 'polypeptide(L)'
;ITNMPISRFLDDLITSGRYDEYMSLLVRSFNRDAVDGLMCRSTISVDWQGYLYDCDFNQMLSLPVSVPERKHIRDFDYQDLVNRKVITGQHCFGCTAGAGSSCGGALS
;
A
#
# COMPACT_ATOMS: atom_id res chain seq x y z
N ILE A 1 7.86 12.86 4.76
CA ILE A 1 7.20 12.21 3.60
C ILE A 1 8.18 11.19 3.05
N THR A 2 7.83 9.90 3.06
CA THR A 2 8.64 8.81 2.49
C THR A 2 8.10 8.49 1.10
N ASN A 3 8.97 8.45 0.09
CA ASN A 3 8.55 8.12 -1.28
C ASN A 3 8.32 6.62 -1.43
N MET A 4 7.24 6.21 -2.08
CA MET A 4 7.03 4.79 -2.36
C MET A 4 7.97 4.33 -3.46
N PRO A 5 8.68 3.19 -3.29
CA PRO A 5 9.56 2.62 -4.31
C PRO A 5 8.75 1.93 -5.42
N ILE A 6 7.95 2.69 -6.15
CA ILE A 6 7.10 2.22 -7.26
C ILE A 6 7.29 3.10 -8.50
N SER A 7 6.99 2.54 -9.67
CA SER A 7 6.99 3.26 -10.96
C SER A 7 8.27 4.11 -11.15
N ARG A 8 8.15 5.39 -11.52
CA ARG A 8 9.30 6.25 -11.82
C ARG A 8 10.37 6.30 -10.73
N PHE A 9 9.98 6.35 -9.46
CA PHE A 9 10.97 6.41 -8.37
C PHE A 9 11.71 5.07 -8.20
N LEU A 10 11.02 3.95 -8.46
CA LEU A 10 11.67 2.64 -8.53
C LEU A 10 12.68 2.60 -9.67
N ASP A 11 12.31 3.08 -10.86
CA ASP A 11 13.19 3.11 -12.03
C ASP A 11 14.46 3.95 -11.76
N ASP A 12 14.30 5.11 -11.11
CA ASP A 12 15.41 5.97 -10.69
C ASP A 12 16.32 5.28 -9.67
N LEU A 13 15.76 4.57 -8.68
CA LEU A 13 16.51 3.82 -7.67
C LEU A 13 17.32 2.69 -8.29
N ILE A 14 16.74 1.96 -9.25
CA ILE A 14 17.42 0.88 -9.96
C ILE A 14 18.55 1.45 -10.83
N THR A 15 18.25 2.48 -11.63
CA THR A 15 19.23 3.10 -12.54
C THR A 15 20.41 3.71 -11.79
N SER A 16 20.17 4.25 -10.59
CA SER A 16 21.22 4.80 -9.73
C SER A 16 21.94 3.77 -8.85
N GLY A 17 21.53 2.49 -8.87
CA GLY A 17 22.12 1.44 -8.04
C GLY A 17 21.82 1.56 -6.54
N ARG A 18 20.78 2.32 -6.16
CA ARG A 18 20.43 2.66 -4.77
C ARG A 18 19.25 1.85 -4.23
N TYR A 19 18.67 0.97 -5.05
CA TYR A 19 17.47 0.22 -4.71
C TYR A 19 17.62 -0.58 -3.41
N ASP A 20 18.66 -1.40 -3.29
CA ASP A 20 18.85 -2.28 -2.13
C ASP A 20 19.12 -1.50 -0.84
N GLU A 21 19.88 -0.40 -0.93
CA GLU A 21 20.12 0.50 0.19
C GLU A 21 18.82 1.16 0.66
N TYR A 22 18.02 1.65 -0.29
CA TYR A 22 16.75 2.30 0.00
C TYR A 22 15.75 1.32 0.63
N MET A 23 15.62 0.12 0.08
CA MET A 23 14.76 -0.92 0.66
C MET A 23 15.23 -1.32 2.06
N SER A 24 16.54 -1.44 2.28
CA SER A 24 17.12 -1.71 3.59
C SER A 24 16.78 -0.62 4.60
N LEU A 25 16.82 0.65 4.20
CA LEU A 25 16.40 1.77 5.02
C LEU A 25 14.92 1.65 5.41
N LEU A 26 14.04 1.38 4.45
CA LEU A 26 12.60 1.25 4.72
C LEU A 26 12.30 0.11 5.71
N VAL A 27 12.93 -1.05 5.51
CA VAL A 27 12.79 -2.21 6.41
C VAL A 27 13.29 -1.89 7.82
N ARG A 28 14.46 -1.26 7.94
CA ARG A 28 15.01 -0.85 9.25
C ARG A 28 14.20 0.24 9.93
N SER A 29 13.49 1.04 9.16
CA SER A 29 12.64 2.12 9.65
C SER A 29 11.21 1.66 9.94
N PHE A 30 10.92 0.35 9.85
CA PHE A 30 9.60 -0.19 10.13
C PHE A 30 9.11 0.22 11.51
N ASN A 31 7.97 0.90 11.54
CA ASN A 31 7.29 1.32 12.74
C ASN A 31 5.97 0.56 12.88
N ARG A 32 5.88 -0.28 13.92
CA ARG A 32 4.67 -1.02 14.22
C ARG A 32 3.50 -0.11 14.58
N ASP A 33 3.75 1.02 15.23
CA ASP A 33 2.71 1.94 15.69
C ASP A 33 2.03 2.65 14.51
N ALA A 34 2.71 2.74 13.36
CA ALA A 34 2.12 3.27 12.14
C ALA A 34 1.08 2.31 11.51
N VAL A 35 1.12 1.02 11.86
CA VAL A 35 0.27 -0.01 11.23
C VAL A 35 -1.21 0.25 11.47
N ASP A 36 -1.61 0.63 12.69
CA ASP A 36 -3.01 0.83 13.02
C ASP A 36 -3.65 2.02 12.27
N GLY A 37 -2.84 3.01 11.88
CA GLY A 37 -3.26 4.17 11.10
C GLY A 37 -3.22 3.97 9.57
N LEU A 38 -2.90 2.78 9.08
CA LEU A 38 -2.79 2.55 7.64
C LEU A 38 -4.17 2.52 6.97
N MET A 39 -4.29 3.28 5.88
CA MET A 39 -5.52 3.37 5.08
C MET A 39 -6.03 1.99 4.63
N CYS A 40 -5.13 1.09 4.21
CA CYS A 40 -5.51 -0.23 3.71
C CYS A 40 -6.24 -1.14 4.72
N ARG A 41 -6.30 -0.75 6.00
CA ARG A 41 -7.06 -1.48 7.03
C ARG A 41 -8.52 -1.05 7.09
N SER A 42 -8.81 0.21 6.80
CA SER A 42 -10.14 0.81 6.99
C SER A 42 -10.79 1.32 5.71
N THR A 43 -10.03 1.43 4.62
CA THR A 43 -10.51 1.88 3.32
C THR A 43 -10.22 0.85 2.22
N ILE A 44 -10.88 1.04 1.09
CA ILE A 44 -10.67 0.32 -0.17
C ILE A 44 -10.59 1.40 -1.26
N SER A 45 -9.66 1.23 -2.20
CA SER A 45 -9.60 2.03 -3.42
C SER A 45 -10.43 1.37 -4.52
N VAL A 46 -11.14 2.18 -5.31
CA VAL A 46 -11.94 1.72 -6.44
C VAL A 46 -11.42 2.39 -7.70
N ASP A 47 -11.03 1.60 -8.70
CA ASP A 47 -10.62 2.18 -9.99
C ASP A 47 -11.81 2.61 -10.87
N TRP A 48 -11.50 3.25 -11.99
CA TRP A 48 -12.51 3.75 -12.92
C TRP A 48 -13.34 2.65 -13.62
N GLN A 49 -12.83 1.41 -13.64
CA GLN A 49 -13.56 0.26 -14.16
C GLN A 49 -14.45 -0.38 -13.09
N GLY A 50 -14.21 -0.08 -11.81
CA GLY A 50 -14.95 -0.61 -10.67
C GLY A 50 -14.20 -1.72 -9.91
N TYR A 51 -12.93 -2.00 -10.22
CA TYR A 51 -12.15 -2.98 -9.46
C TYR A 51 -11.71 -2.44 -8.09
N LEU A 52 -11.66 -3.33 -7.10
CA LEU A 52 -11.36 -3.05 -5.70
C LEU A 52 -9.91 -3.38 -5.36
N TYR A 53 -9.24 -2.47 -4.67
CA TYR A 53 -7.86 -2.58 -4.22
C TYR A 53 -7.73 -2.15 -2.76
N ASP A 54 -6.76 -2.68 -2.03
CA ASP A 54 -6.60 -2.32 -0.61
C ASP A 54 -6.14 -0.87 -0.41
N CYS A 55 -5.42 -0.29 -1.37
CA CYS A 55 -5.00 1.12 -1.36
C CYS A 55 -4.71 1.60 -2.79
N ASP A 56 -4.45 2.89 -2.93
CA ASP A 56 -4.02 3.54 -4.17
C ASP A 56 -2.72 2.95 -4.74
N PHE A 57 -1.73 2.61 -3.90
CA PHE A 57 -0.52 1.94 -4.37
C PHE A 57 -0.79 0.54 -4.90
N ASN A 58 -1.68 -0.22 -4.27
CA ASN A 58 -2.12 -1.52 -4.81
C ASN A 58 -2.84 -1.34 -6.14
N GLN A 59 -3.66 -0.28 -6.29
CA GLN A 59 -4.27 0.07 -7.57
C GLN A 59 -3.23 0.43 -8.64
N MET A 60 -2.21 1.22 -8.30
CA MET A 60 -1.12 1.54 -9.24
C MET A 60 -0.29 0.32 -9.66
N LEU A 61 -0.21 -0.69 -8.79
CA LEU A 61 0.51 -1.95 -9.04
C LEU A 61 -0.40 -3.05 -9.61
N SER A 62 -1.67 -2.76 -9.89
CA SER A 62 -2.67 -3.73 -10.35
C SER A 62 -2.80 -4.96 -9.43
N LEU A 63 -2.79 -4.73 -8.12
CA LEU A 63 -2.91 -5.74 -7.05
C LEU A 63 -4.32 -5.69 -6.42
N PRO A 64 -5.34 -6.33 -7.03
CA PRO A 64 -6.70 -6.30 -6.51
C PRO A 64 -6.80 -6.98 -5.16
N VAL A 65 -7.90 -6.72 -4.43
CA VAL A 65 -8.18 -7.35 -3.13
C VAL A 65 -8.02 -8.88 -3.18
N SER A 66 -7.62 -9.46 -2.05
CA SER A 66 -7.32 -10.91 -1.93
C SER A 66 -8.54 -11.83 -2.03
N VAL A 67 -9.74 -11.28 -2.23
CA VAL A 67 -11.00 -12.02 -2.31
C VAL A 67 -11.41 -12.15 -3.78
N PRO A 68 -11.18 -13.32 -4.44
CA PRO A 68 -11.34 -13.44 -5.89
C PRO A 68 -12.73 -13.10 -6.40
N GLU A 69 -13.77 -13.49 -5.68
CA GLU A 69 -15.18 -13.28 -6.04
C GLU A 69 -15.65 -11.82 -5.80
N ARG A 70 -14.84 -11.02 -5.09
CA ARG A 70 -15.19 -9.65 -4.65
C ARG A 70 -14.22 -8.61 -5.21
N LYS A 71 -13.65 -8.86 -6.39
CA LYS A 71 -12.69 -7.95 -7.03
C LYS A 71 -13.34 -6.72 -7.65
N HIS A 72 -14.65 -6.71 -7.83
CA HIS A 72 -15.37 -5.63 -8.49
C HIS A 72 -16.48 -5.08 -7.59
N ILE A 73 -16.74 -3.77 -7.64
CA ILE A 73 -17.72 -3.08 -6.79
C ILE A 73 -19.14 -3.62 -6.95
N ARG A 74 -19.46 -4.19 -8.12
CA ARG A 74 -20.75 -4.85 -8.39
C ARG A 74 -20.96 -6.10 -7.56
N ASP A 75 -19.88 -6.76 -7.15
CA ASP A 75 -19.91 -7.99 -6.39
C ASP A 75 -19.61 -7.74 -4.90
N PHE A 76 -19.68 -6.47 -4.46
CA PHE A 76 -19.33 -6.03 -3.11
C PHE A 76 -20.06 -6.84 -2.03
N ASP A 77 -19.29 -7.35 -1.08
CA ASP A 77 -19.78 -7.99 0.14
C ASP A 77 -18.99 -7.45 1.33
N TYR A 78 -19.69 -6.84 2.28
CA TYR A 78 -19.06 -6.22 3.44
C TYR A 78 -18.36 -7.24 4.34
N GLN A 79 -18.95 -8.42 4.56
CA GLN A 79 -18.40 -9.42 5.46
C GLN A 79 -17.14 -10.06 4.87
N ASP A 80 -17.14 -10.32 3.58
CA ASP A 80 -15.95 -10.84 2.89
C ASP A 80 -14.83 -9.78 2.87
N LEU A 81 -15.17 -8.52 2.63
CA LEU A 81 -14.18 -7.44 2.50
C LEU A 81 -13.64 -6.94 3.83
N VAL A 82 -14.41 -6.93 4.92
CA VAL A 82 -13.91 -6.51 6.24
C VAL A 82 -12.94 -7.55 6.83
N ASN A 83 -13.14 -8.83 6.50
CA ASN A 83 -12.30 -9.93 6.95
C ASN A 83 -11.17 -10.29 5.95
N ARG A 84 -11.04 -9.52 4.87
CA ARG A 84 -10.04 -9.79 3.83
C ARG A 84 -8.62 -9.65 4.37
N LYS A 85 -7.70 -10.42 3.78
CA LYS A 85 -6.27 -10.17 3.97
C LYS A 85 -5.85 -9.01 3.06
N VAL A 86 -5.25 -7.97 3.62
CA VAL A 86 -4.64 -6.90 2.83
C VAL A 86 -3.49 -7.49 2.01
N ILE A 87 -3.46 -7.23 0.71
CA ILE A 87 -2.35 -7.59 -0.16
C ILE A 87 -1.16 -6.69 0.16
N THR A 88 -0.05 -7.30 0.57
CA THR A 88 1.19 -6.62 0.93
C THR A 88 2.27 -6.84 -0.13
N GLY A 89 3.14 -5.85 -0.30
CA GLY A 89 4.33 -5.93 -1.16
C GLY A 89 5.49 -5.10 -0.59
N GLN A 90 6.58 -4.98 -1.35
CA GLN A 90 7.76 -4.21 -0.93
C GLN A 90 7.44 -2.73 -0.67
N HIS A 91 6.51 -2.15 -1.43
CA HIS A 91 6.04 -0.77 -1.23
C HIS A 91 5.39 -0.54 0.14
N CYS A 92 4.84 -1.58 0.79
CA CYS A 92 4.23 -1.46 2.12
C CYS A 92 5.25 -1.06 3.20
N PHE A 93 6.54 -1.32 3.00
CA PHE A 93 7.59 -0.80 3.88
C PHE A 93 7.68 0.73 3.81
N GLY A 94 7.36 1.35 2.68
CA GLY A 94 7.26 2.81 2.61
C GLY A 94 6.09 3.37 3.44
N CYS A 95 4.96 2.66 3.47
CA CYS A 95 3.79 3.06 4.26
C CYS A 95 4.00 2.89 5.77
N THR A 96 4.84 1.94 6.16
CA THR A 96 5.13 1.60 7.57
C THR A 96 6.45 2.16 8.09
N ALA A 97 7.27 2.80 7.24
CA ALA A 97 8.52 3.40 7.65
C ALA A 97 8.31 4.71 8.42
N GLY A 98 8.99 4.87 9.56
CA GLY A 98 9.00 6.09 10.36
C GLY A 98 7.62 6.45 10.92
N ALA A 99 7.15 7.68 10.70
CA ALA A 99 5.80 8.09 11.10
C ALA A 99 4.69 7.56 10.16
N GLY A 100 5.05 6.75 9.16
CA GLY A 100 4.17 6.32 8.09
C GLY A 100 4.01 7.37 7.00
N SER A 101 3.62 6.91 5.80
CA SER A 101 3.35 7.77 4.64
C SER A 101 1.86 7.91 4.35
N SER A 102 1.02 7.80 5.37
CA SER A 102 -0.42 7.90 5.18
C SER A 102 -0.80 9.36 4.88
N CYS A 103 -1.83 9.53 4.04
CA CYS A 103 -2.44 10.83 3.75
C CYS A 103 -3.08 11.50 4.99
N GLY A 104 -3.07 10.83 6.16
CA GLY A 104 -3.51 11.39 7.43
C GLY A 104 -2.52 12.34 8.09
N GLY A 105 -1.25 12.32 7.67
CA GLY A 105 -0.18 13.09 8.32
C GLY A 105 0.09 12.63 9.76
N ALA A 106 1.32 12.84 10.23
CA ALA A 106 1.57 12.83 11.66
C ALA A 106 1.00 14.14 12.21
N LEU A 107 -0.08 14.06 13.01
CA LEU A 107 -0.40 15.16 13.93
C LEU A 107 0.70 15.15 15.00
N SER A 108 1.80 15.87 14.72
CA SER A 108 2.82 16.23 15.70
C SER A 108 2.29 17.28 16.66
#